data_AF-A0A1I8ELB1-F1
#
_entry.id   AF-A0A1I8ELB1-F1
#
_cell.length_a   1.000
_cell.length_b   1.000
_cell.length_c   1.000
_cell.angle_alpha   90.00
_cell.angle_beta   90.00
_cell.angle_gamma   90.00
#
_symmetry.space_group_name_H-M   'P 1'
#
loop_
_entity.id
_entity.type
_entity.pdbx_description
1 polymer ?
#
loop_
_entity_poly.entity_id
_entity_poly.type
_entity_poly.pdbx_seq_one_letter_code
_entity_poly.pdbx_strand_id
1 'polypeptide(L)'
;MKYMLIRENVNVLDLPDEIIEQICSYISPVQLCLSGWDKISKGFKDMLQQIYKSCRILDTITGQDYRFFEQFCLLQAYEDKILIRKLEIVIRNIFPHLTMLTVSAGTLCAVLRCAVKFESIFLIPKLRFLHILLGDKCGVLTNNHILSDFIAARMFVNELKFVELSVTLSPDSEKFITCCSFRNLLRFLMEITGNTGTWSLCLKDKTKQSQGWFSPSELSSYRVTAFIAYVRIVLELGISLHTLRLVDELKMSLYMMVMKKRQRFLYMYNEYKQCKNLIICYDIGIIAPLFPPVNEKYYQLQQVEIISSHVLYKDEFLKYLSLASNIKVVRILLPCHWTERMERCAFGYFLNADFTCFMKYGWASLSHYIPHASLKREDT
;
A
#
# COMPACT_ATOMS: atom_id res chain seq x y z
N MET A 1 17.93 -42.29 -6.89
CA MET A 1 18.14 -40.92 -7.37
C MET A 1 16.98 -40.53 -8.25
N LYS A 2 16.18 -39.57 -7.81
CA LYS A 2 15.02 -39.05 -8.56
C LYS A 2 15.46 -38.02 -9.61
N TYR A 3 16.60 -37.37 -9.41
CA TYR A 3 17.10 -36.30 -10.27
C TYR A 3 18.42 -36.73 -10.93
N MET A 4 18.37 -37.03 -12.23
CA MET A 4 19.57 -37.44 -12.99
C MET A 4 20.03 -36.25 -13.84
N LEU A 5 21.22 -35.72 -13.55
CA LEU A 5 21.82 -34.61 -14.28
C LEU A 5 22.68 -35.18 -15.41
N ILE A 6 22.26 -35.01 -16.66
CA ILE A 6 23.09 -35.38 -17.82
C ILE A 6 24.20 -34.34 -17.94
N ARG A 7 25.46 -34.76 -17.75
CA ARG A 7 26.65 -33.87 -17.82
C ARG A 7 27.63 -34.37 -18.88
N GLU A 8 28.26 -33.42 -19.58
CA GLU A 8 29.23 -33.70 -20.65
C GLU A 8 30.60 -34.20 -20.15
N ASN A 9 30.88 -34.16 -18.83
CA ASN A 9 32.16 -34.61 -18.25
C ASN A 9 31.94 -35.52 -17.03
N VAL A 10 32.56 -36.71 -17.07
CA VAL A 10 32.17 -37.93 -16.34
C VAL A 10 32.75 -38.07 -14.91
N ASN A 11 33.33 -37.02 -14.30
CA ASN A 11 34.05 -37.17 -13.02
C ASN A 11 33.54 -36.30 -11.85
N VAL A 12 32.23 -36.22 -11.63
CA VAL A 12 31.68 -35.65 -10.38
C VAL A 12 30.57 -36.57 -9.86
N LEU A 13 30.68 -36.97 -8.59
CA LEU A 13 29.67 -37.74 -7.85
C LEU A 13 28.30 -37.09 -8.01
N ASP A 14 27.28 -37.89 -8.37
CA ASP A 14 25.91 -37.41 -8.49
C ASP A 14 25.46 -36.75 -7.17
N LEU A 15 24.90 -35.55 -7.25
CA LEU A 15 24.43 -34.81 -6.07
C LEU A 15 23.19 -35.50 -5.48
N PRO A 16 23.16 -35.81 -4.16
CA PRO A 16 21.98 -36.36 -3.52
C PRO A 16 20.73 -35.51 -3.78
N ASP A 17 19.58 -36.18 -3.86
CA ASP A 17 18.31 -35.53 -4.20
C ASP A 17 18.00 -34.37 -3.22
N GLU A 18 18.36 -34.52 -1.95
CA GLU A 18 18.18 -33.53 -0.88
C GLU A 18 19.01 -32.26 -1.11
N ILE A 19 20.23 -32.41 -1.66
CA ILE A 19 21.10 -31.26 -1.95
C ILE A 19 20.55 -30.48 -3.15
N ILE A 20 20.01 -31.19 -4.15
CA ILE A 20 19.38 -30.56 -5.32
C ILE A 20 18.12 -29.78 -4.89
N GLU A 21 17.27 -30.40 -4.07
CA GLU A 21 16.10 -29.74 -3.48
C GLU A 21 16.49 -28.51 -2.65
N GLN A 22 17.56 -28.62 -1.85
CA GLN A 22 18.08 -27.50 -1.07
C GLN A 22 18.59 -26.36 -1.97
N ILE A 23 19.32 -26.65 -3.05
CA ILE A 23 19.75 -25.63 -4.03
C ILE A 23 18.53 -24.92 -4.62
N CYS A 24 17.52 -25.68 -5.04
CA CYS A 24 16.30 -25.12 -5.62
C CYS A 24 15.54 -24.25 -4.62
N SER A 25 15.60 -24.58 -3.32
CA SER A 25 14.93 -23.79 -2.27
C SER A 25 15.48 -22.36 -2.12
N TYR A 26 16.72 -22.09 -2.55
CA TYR A 26 17.32 -20.77 -2.53
C TYR A 26 16.99 -19.91 -3.76
N ILE A 27 16.38 -20.51 -4.79
CA ILE A 27 16.02 -19.83 -6.03
C ILE A 27 14.53 -19.48 -5.95
N SER A 28 14.17 -18.27 -6.40
CA SER A 28 12.76 -17.87 -6.36
C SER A 28 11.90 -18.78 -7.25
N PRO A 29 10.64 -19.07 -6.86
CA PRO A 29 9.73 -19.86 -7.67
C PRO A 29 9.54 -19.29 -9.09
N VAL A 30 9.58 -17.96 -9.25
CA VAL A 30 9.48 -17.29 -10.56
C VAL A 30 10.71 -17.58 -11.42
N GLN A 31 11.92 -17.46 -10.87
CA GLN A 31 13.15 -17.77 -11.61
C GLN A 31 13.20 -19.24 -12.02
N LEU A 32 12.85 -20.16 -11.12
CA LEU A 32 12.74 -21.58 -11.42
C LEU A 32 11.74 -21.85 -12.54
N CYS A 33 10.59 -21.18 -12.51
CA CYS A 33 9.55 -21.29 -13.53
C CYS A 33 10.04 -20.84 -14.93
N LEU A 34 10.94 -19.85 -14.97
CA LEU A 34 11.50 -19.30 -16.20
C LEU A 34 12.79 -19.99 -16.66
N SER A 35 13.40 -20.83 -15.82
CA SER A 35 14.68 -21.50 -16.09
C SER A 35 14.60 -22.61 -17.14
N GLY A 36 13.40 -23.16 -17.39
CA GLY A 36 13.20 -24.34 -18.24
C GLY A 36 13.63 -25.66 -17.60
N TRP A 37 13.94 -25.67 -16.30
CA TRP A 37 14.36 -26.89 -15.59
C TRP A 37 13.28 -27.97 -15.53
N ASP A 38 12.01 -27.60 -15.77
CA ASP A 38 10.89 -28.53 -15.92
C ASP A 38 11.04 -29.48 -17.13
N LYS A 39 11.95 -29.16 -18.05
CA LYS A 39 12.27 -29.98 -19.24
C LYS A 39 13.46 -30.90 -19.05
N ILE A 40 14.21 -30.80 -17.95
CA ILE A 40 15.42 -31.60 -17.71
C ILE A 40 15.07 -33.08 -17.49
N SER A 41 14.12 -33.35 -16.59
CA SER A 41 13.62 -34.71 -16.34
C SER A 41 12.24 -34.66 -15.67
N LYS A 42 11.55 -35.81 -15.68
CA LYS A 42 10.28 -35.97 -14.96
C LYS A 42 10.44 -35.69 -13.46
N GLY A 43 11.52 -36.17 -12.85
CA GLY A 43 11.82 -35.89 -11.44
C GLY A 43 11.86 -34.39 -11.18
N PHE A 44 12.70 -33.65 -11.91
CA PHE A 44 12.83 -32.19 -11.76
C PHE A 44 11.49 -31.48 -11.93
N LYS A 45 10.70 -31.87 -12.93
CA LYS A 45 9.36 -31.32 -13.14
C LYS A 45 8.46 -31.52 -11.92
N ASP A 46 8.43 -32.72 -11.35
CA ASP A 46 7.59 -33.05 -10.20
C ASP A 46 8.03 -32.27 -8.94
N MET A 47 9.34 -32.12 -8.72
CA MET A 47 9.91 -31.29 -7.65
C MET A 47 9.53 -29.82 -7.79
N LEU A 48 9.74 -29.25 -8.98
CA LEU A 48 9.40 -27.86 -9.26
C LEU A 48 7.90 -27.60 -9.06
N GLN A 49 7.04 -28.53 -9.47
CA GLN A 49 5.60 -28.44 -9.20
C GLN A 49 5.28 -28.41 -7.70
N GLN A 50 6.01 -29.16 -6.86
CA GLN A 50 5.83 -29.09 -5.41
C GLN A 50 6.27 -27.73 -4.86
N ILE A 51 7.39 -27.19 -5.34
CA ILE A 51 7.86 -25.85 -4.98
C ILE A 51 6.81 -24.79 -5.37
N TYR A 52 6.29 -24.82 -6.60
CA TYR A 52 5.26 -23.88 -7.06
C TYR A 52 3.98 -23.97 -6.21
N LYS A 53 3.54 -25.19 -5.85
CA LYS A 53 2.37 -25.42 -4.99
C LYS A 53 2.53 -24.85 -3.58
N SER A 54 3.76 -24.79 -3.07
CA SER A 54 4.09 -24.21 -1.77
C SER A 54 4.15 -22.68 -1.78
N CYS A 55 4.29 -22.05 -2.96
CA CYS A 55 4.31 -20.60 -3.08
C CYS A 55 2.93 -20.01 -2.77
N ARG A 56 2.83 -19.28 -1.65
CA ARG A 56 1.59 -18.64 -1.16
C ARG A 56 1.60 -17.13 -1.28
N ILE A 57 2.78 -16.52 -1.27
CA ILE A 57 2.97 -15.07 -1.23
C ILE A 57 3.88 -14.70 -2.40
N LEU A 58 3.46 -13.71 -3.18
CA LEU A 58 4.28 -13.11 -4.23
C LEU A 58 4.29 -11.60 -4.05
N ASP A 59 5.47 -11.03 -3.85
CA ASP A 59 5.70 -9.58 -3.85
C ASP A 59 6.51 -9.21 -5.09
N THR A 60 5.87 -8.53 -6.04
CA THR A 60 6.49 -8.11 -7.30
C THR A 60 7.26 -6.78 -7.18
N ILE A 61 7.29 -6.14 -6.00
CA ILE A 61 7.84 -4.79 -5.79
C ILE A 61 9.16 -4.82 -5.02
N THR A 62 9.27 -5.57 -3.94
CA THR A 62 10.48 -5.53 -3.08
C THR A 62 11.23 -6.85 -2.98
N GLY A 63 10.70 -7.91 -3.60
CA GLY A 63 11.27 -9.26 -3.56
C GLY A 63 12.39 -9.53 -4.56
N GLN A 64 12.93 -10.75 -4.51
CA GLN A 64 13.95 -11.26 -5.44
C GLN A 64 13.53 -11.18 -6.92
N ASP A 65 12.22 -11.19 -7.17
CA ASP A 65 11.64 -11.18 -8.52
C ASP A 65 11.30 -9.78 -9.04
N TYR A 66 11.59 -8.72 -8.25
CA TYR A 66 11.33 -7.34 -8.62
C TYR A 66 11.82 -7.00 -10.04
N ARG A 67 13.05 -7.37 -10.39
CA ARG A 67 13.64 -7.07 -11.70
C ARG A 67 12.87 -7.67 -12.88
N PHE A 68 12.21 -8.81 -12.69
CA PHE A 68 11.35 -9.38 -13.72
C PHE A 68 10.07 -8.57 -13.87
N PHE A 69 9.43 -8.22 -12.75
CA PHE A 69 8.14 -7.55 -12.78
C PHE A 69 8.19 -6.04 -13.06
N GLU A 70 9.28 -5.36 -12.68
CA GLU A 70 9.52 -3.94 -12.96
C GLU A 70 9.48 -3.64 -14.46
N GLN A 71 9.83 -4.61 -15.31
CA GLN A 71 9.74 -4.47 -16.76
C GLN A 71 8.33 -4.10 -17.21
N PHE A 72 7.27 -4.61 -16.56
CA PHE A 72 5.87 -4.31 -16.88
C PHE A 72 5.41 -2.91 -16.42
N CYS A 73 6.25 -2.14 -15.73
CA CYS A 73 5.97 -0.74 -15.43
C CYS A 73 6.13 0.15 -16.67
N LEU A 74 6.85 -0.31 -17.70
CA LEU A 74 7.06 0.40 -18.96
C LEU A 74 6.00 0.03 -20.00
N LEU A 75 5.54 1.00 -20.80
CA LEU A 75 4.55 0.74 -21.85
C LEU A 75 5.06 -0.19 -22.97
N GLN A 76 6.36 -0.18 -23.24
CA GLN A 76 6.98 -1.03 -24.26
C GLN A 76 6.91 -2.52 -23.92
N ALA A 77 6.83 -2.86 -22.63
CA ALA A 77 6.74 -4.25 -22.19
C ALA A 77 5.47 -4.96 -22.68
N TYR A 78 4.42 -4.20 -23.02
CA TYR A 78 3.20 -4.78 -23.57
C TYR A 78 3.34 -5.26 -25.02
N GLU A 79 4.35 -4.80 -25.75
CA GLU A 79 4.61 -5.18 -27.14
C GLU A 79 5.63 -6.33 -27.23
N ASP A 80 6.40 -6.57 -26.16
CA ASP A 80 7.37 -7.66 -26.09
C ASP A 80 6.67 -9.02 -25.91
N LYS A 81 6.50 -9.73 -27.03
CA LYS A 81 5.90 -11.07 -27.07
C LYS A 81 6.67 -12.09 -26.22
N ILE A 82 7.98 -11.96 -26.08
CA ILE A 82 8.80 -12.89 -25.30
C ILE A 82 8.53 -12.67 -23.81
N LEU A 83 8.53 -11.41 -23.38
CA LEU A 83 8.26 -11.04 -22.01
C LEU A 83 6.84 -11.44 -21.58
N ILE A 84 5.83 -11.21 -22.44
CA ILE A 84 4.46 -11.66 -22.19
C ILE A 84 4.37 -13.18 -22.07
N ARG A 85 5.05 -13.95 -22.94
CA ARG A 85 5.09 -15.42 -22.81
C ARG A 85 5.71 -15.88 -21.49
N LYS A 86 6.76 -15.20 -21.02
CA LYS A 86 7.34 -15.49 -19.70
C LYS A 86 6.33 -15.22 -18.59
N LEU A 87 5.58 -14.11 -18.66
CA LEU A 87 4.52 -13.83 -17.71
C LEU A 87 3.41 -14.89 -17.74
N GLU A 88 3.00 -15.35 -18.92
CA GLU A 88 2.00 -16.43 -19.06
C GLU A 88 2.45 -17.72 -18.36
N ILE A 89 3.73 -18.08 -18.47
CA ILE A 89 4.31 -19.25 -17.78
C ILE A 89 4.23 -19.06 -16.25
N VAL A 90 4.58 -17.87 -15.75
CA VAL A 90 4.52 -17.53 -14.32
C VAL A 90 3.08 -17.59 -13.81
N ILE A 91 2.14 -16.97 -14.52
CA ILE A 91 0.72 -16.99 -14.19
C ILE A 91 0.22 -18.42 -14.10
N ARG A 92 0.49 -19.26 -15.11
CA ARG A 92 -0.01 -20.64 -15.15
C ARG A 92 0.48 -21.49 -13.97
N ASN A 93 1.74 -21.34 -13.59
CA ASN A 93 2.38 -22.24 -12.61
C ASN A 93 2.28 -21.74 -11.17
N ILE A 94 2.30 -20.42 -10.95
CA ILE A 94 2.41 -19.83 -9.61
C ILE A 94 1.06 -19.28 -9.13
N PHE A 95 0.32 -18.55 -9.96
CA PHE A 95 -0.87 -17.82 -9.53
C PHE A 95 -1.99 -18.72 -8.96
N PRO A 96 -2.22 -19.95 -9.46
CA PRO A 96 -3.19 -20.88 -8.86
C PRO A 96 -2.95 -21.22 -7.39
N HIS A 97 -1.77 -20.91 -6.85
CA HIS A 97 -1.35 -21.27 -5.51
C HIS A 97 -1.27 -20.10 -4.54
N LEU A 98 -1.32 -18.86 -5.05
CA LEU A 98 -1.18 -17.64 -4.26
C LEU A 98 -2.39 -17.37 -3.39
N THR A 99 -2.12 -16.96 -2.15
CA THR A 99 -3.10 -16.42 -1.20
C THR A 99 -2.91 -14.92 -0.96
N MET A 100 -1.70 -14.41 -1.24
CA MET A 100 -1.31 -13.01 -1.08
C MET A 100 -0.52 -12.54 -2.30
N LEU A 101 -0.91 -11.41 -2.87
CA LEU A 101 -0.23 -10.78 -4.00
C LEU A 101 -0.01 -9.30 -3.73
N THR A 102 1.24 -8.86 -3.81
CA THR A 102 1.61 -7.44 -3.85
C THR A 102 2.10 -7.11 -5.25
N VAL A 103 1.45 -6.15 -5.91
CA VAL A 103 1.63 -5.91 -7.34
C VAL A 103 1.64 -4.42 -7.69
N SER A 104 2.37 -4.06 -8.75
CA SER A 104 2.32 -2.70 -9.32
C SER A 104 1.09 -2.53 -10.22
N ALA A 105 0.65 -1.29 -10.44
CA ALA A 105 -0.39 -0.98 -11.41
C ALA A 105 -0.07 -1.53 -12.81
N GLY A 106 1.18 -1.36 -13.27
CA GLY A 106 1.63 -1.83 -14.57
C GLY A 106 1.59 -3.36 -14.69
N THR A 107 2.12 -4.06 -13.69
CA THR A 107 2.13 -5.52 -13.66
C THR A 107 0.70 -6.08 -13.58
N LEU A 108 -0.20 -5.46 -12.80
CA LEU A 108 -1.60 -5.86 -12.75
C LEU A 108 -2.26 -5.74 -14.14
N CYS A 109 -2.06 -4.62 -14.84
CA CYS A 109 -2.55 -4.44 -16.20
C CYS A 109 -2.01 -5.52 -17.16
N ALA A 110 -0.74 -5.88 -17.06
CA ALA A 110 -0.14 -6.94 -17.87
C ALA A 110 -0.76 -8.32 -17.57
N VAL A 111 -0.98 -8.64 -16.29
CA VAL A 111 -1.65 -9.87 -15.85
C VAL A 111 -3.07 -9.94 -16.40
N LEU A 112 -3.85 -8.85 -16.29
CA LEU A 112 -5.23 -8.81 -16.78
C LEU A 112 -5.32 -8.98 -18.29
N ARG A 113 -4.35 -8.45 -19.06
CA ARG A 113 -4.26 -8.71 -20.51
C ARG A 113 -4.02 -10.19 -20.83
N CYS A 114 -3.25 -10.88 -20.00
CA CYS A 114 -3.00 -12.30 -20.17
C CYS A 114 -4.21 -13.15 -19.74
N ALA A 115 -5.00 -12.67 -18.76
CA ALA A 115 -6.13 -13.39 -18.20
C ALA A 115 -7.14 -13.86 -19.27
N VAL A 116 -7.39 -13.05 -20.29
CA VAL A 116 -8.33 -13.35 -21.40
C VAL A 116 -7.94 -14.62 -22.17
N LYS A 117 -6.67 -15.05 -22.12
CA LYS A 117 -6.18 -16.24 -22.83
C LYS A 117 -6.31 -17.54 -22.04
N PHE A 118 -6.63 -17.48 -20.74
CA PHE A 118 -6.71 -18.66 -19.90
C PHE A 118 -8.15 -19.20 -19.87
N GLU A 119 -8.31 -20.48 -20.20
CA GLU A 119 -9.59 -21.19 -20.16
C GLU A 119 -10.10 -21.46 -18.74
N SER A 120 -9.26 -21.24 -17.71
CA SER A 120 -9.64 -21.42 -16.31
C SER A 120 -10.67 -20.39 -15.87
N ILE A 121 -11.67 -20.82 -15.11
CA ILE A 121 -12.71 -19.95 -14.54
C ILE A 121 -12.12 -18.80 -13.71
N PHE A 122 -11.02 -19.05 -12.96
CA PHE A 122 -10.32 -18.04 -12.17
C PHE A 122 -8.80 -18.10 -12.36
N LEU A 123 -8.16 -16.95 -12.50
CA LEU A 123 -6.71 -16.80 -12.65
C LEU A 123 -5.96 -17.06 -11.33
N ILE A 124 -6.48 -16.54 -10.22
CA ILE A 124 -5.88 -16.62 -8.88
C ILE A 124 -6.92 -17.11 -7.86
N PRO A 125 -7.40 -18.37 -7.97
CA PRO A 125 -8.57 -18.87 -7.23
C PRO A 125 -8.44 -18.84 -5.70
N LYS A 126 -7.22 -18.86 -5.16
CA LYS A 126 -6.94 -18.91 -3.71
C LYS A 126 -6.60 -17.55 -3.11
N LEU A 127 -6.58 -16.49 -3.90
CA LEU A 127 -6.17 -15.17 -3.46
C LEU A 127 -7.16 -14.62 -2.42
N ARG A 128 -6.63 -14.18 -1.29
CA ARG A 128 -7.41 -13.57 -0.20
C ARG A 128 -6.98 -12.13 0.09
N PHE A 129 -5.72 -11.80 -0.17
CA PHE A 129 -5.15 -10.48 0.05
C PHE A 129 -4.50 -9.97 -1.24
N LEU A 130 -4.87 -8.76 -1.64
CA LEU A 130 -4.31 -8.08 -2.79
C LEU A 130 -3.86 -6.68 -2.37
N HIS A 131 -2.57 -6.40 -2.54
CA HIS A 131 -1.99 -5.07 -2.35
C HIS A 131 -1.53 -4.52 -3.69
N ILE A 132 -2.07 -3.36 -4.05
CA ILE A 132 -1.75 -2.70 -5.33
C ILE A 132 -1.05 -1.38 -5.05
N LEU A 133 0.13 -1.21 -5.64
CA LEU A 133 0.90 0.02 -5.58
C LEU A 133 0.71 0.82 -6.86
N LEU A 134 0.35 2.09 -6.71
CA LEU A 134 0.07 3.03 -7.78
C LEU A 134 1.03 4.23 -7.69
N GLY A 135 1.47 4.71 -8.86
CA GLY A 135 2.29 5.91 -8.99
C GLY A 135 3.78 5.68 -8.80
N ASP A 136 4.55 6.76 -8.89
CA ASP A 136 6.02 6.72 -8.86
C ASP A 136 6.58 5.71 -9.90
N LYS A 137 7.37 4.72 -9.47
CA LYS A 137 7.94 3.68 -10.35
C LYS A 137 7.00 2.48 -10.62
N CYS A 138 5.76 2.50 -10.14
CA CYS A 138 4.83 1.37 -10.21
C CYS A 138 4.07 1.24 -11.55
N GLY A 139 4.53 1.94 -12.58
CA GLY A 139 3.92 1.94 -13.90
C GLY A 139 2.61 2.73 -13.98
N VAL A 140 2.10 2.85 -15.20
CA VAL A 140 0.97 3.73 -15.52
C VAL A 140 -0.35 2.97 -15.36
N LEU A 141 -1.25 3.52 -14.54
CA LEU A 141 -2.66 3.12 -14.54
C LEU A 141 -3.32 3.73 -15.79
N THR A 142 -3.10 3.11 -16.93
CA THR A 142 -3.70 3.55 -18.20
C THR A 142 -5.21 3.35 -18.14
N ASN A 143 -5.98 4.30 -18.70
CA ASN A 143 -7.44 4.19 -18.89
C ASN A 143 -7.82 3.12 -19.94
N ASN A 144 -7.07 2.03 -20.01
CA ASN A 144 -7.35 0.97 -20.95
C ASN A 144 -8.65 0.29 -20.58
N HIS A 145 -9.39 -0.15 -21.60
CA HIS A 145 -10.66 -0.87 -21.49
C HIS A 145 -10.62 -2.11 -20.58
N ILE A 146 -9.43 -2.60 -20.25
CA ILE A 146 -9.20 -3.80 -19.44
C ILE A 146 -9.72 -3.63 -18.00
N LEU A 147 -9.57 -2.45 -17.39
CA LEU A 147 -10.11 -2.19 -16.05
C LEU A 147 -11.63 -1.96 -16.06
N SER A 148 -12.21 -1.70 -17.23
CA SER A 148 -13.67 -1.65 -17.44
C SER A 148 -14.24 -2.99 -17.92
N ASP A 149 -13.40 -4.00 -18.11
CA ASP A 149 -13.83 -5.33 -18.52
C ASP A 149 -14.24 -6.14 -17.29
N PHE A 150 -15.54 -6.12 -16.99
CA PHE A 150 -16.12 -6.87 -15.88
C PHE A 150 -16.02 -8.39 -16.07
N ILE A 151 -15.85 -8.88 -17.30
CA ILE A 151 -15.63 -10.31 -17.55
C ILE A 151 -14.24 -10.69 -17.07
N ALA A 152 -13.22 -9.89 -17.43
CA ALA A 152 -11.86 -10.07 -16.93
C ALA A 152 -11.78 -9.97 -15.40
N ALA A 153 -12.57 -9.07 -14.78
CA ALA A 153 -12.68 -8.96 -13.32
C ALA A 153 -13.18 -10.27 -12.69
N ARG A 154 -14.29 -10.82 -13.19
CA ARG A 154 -14.87 -12.07 -12.67
C ARG A 154 -13.96 -13.27 -12.86
N MET A 155 -13.11 -13.25 -13.87
CA MET A 155 -12.10 -14.31 -14.09
C MET A 155 -10.83 -14.11 -13.25
N PHE A 156 -10.66 -13.00 -12.55
CA PHE A 156 -9.40 -12.71 -11.86
C PHE A 156 -9.26 -13.53 -10.56
N VAL A 157 -10.27 -13.48 -9.69
CA VAL A 157 -10.29 -14.13 -8.37
C VAL A 157 -11.72 -14.53 -8.01
N ASN A 158 -11.87 -15.57 -7.20
CA ASN A 158 -13.18 -16.02 -6.72
C ASN A 158 -13.78 -15.07 -5.66
N GLU A 159 -13.08 -14.87 -4.54
CA GLU A 159 -13.53 -13.96 -3.48
C GLU A 159 -12.31 -13.34 -2.78
N LEU A 160 -12.16 -12.03 -2.90
CA LEU A 160 -11.09 -11.29 -2.24
C LEU A 160 -11.55 -10.79 -0.87
N LYS A 161 -10.77 -11.08 0.18
CA LYS A 161 -11.11 -10.70 1.56
C LYS A 161 -10.53 -9.36 1.97
N PHE A 162 -9.34 -9.04 1.47
CA PHE A 162 -8.58 -7.86 1.84
C PHE A 162 -8.01 -7.18 0.60
N VAL A 163 -8.31 -5.89 0.48
CA VAL A 163 -7.75 -5.00 -0.54
C VAL A 163 -6.94 -3.93 0.17
N GLU A 164 -5.68 -3.78 -0.23
CA GLU A 164 -4.85 -2.65 0.15
C GLU A 164 -4.43 -1.87 -1.09
N LEU A 165 -4.66 -0.56 -1.08
CA LEU A 165 -4.24 0.35 -2.14
C LEU A 165 -3.21 1.31 -1.59
N SER A 166 -2.05 1.39 -2.23
CA SER A 166 -1.01 2.35 -1.89
C SER A 166 -0.77 3.30 -3.06
N VAL A 167 -1.13 4.57 -2.90
CA VAL A 167 -1.07 5.60 -3.93
C VAL A 167 0.05 6.56 -3.60
N THR A 168 1.05 6.66 -4.48
CA THR A 168 2.18 7.59 -4.32
C THR A 168 2.04 8.74 -5.30
N LEU A 169 1.90 9.96 -4.78
CA LEU A 169 1.76 11.18 -5.56
C LEU A 169 3.13 11.84 -5.69
N SER A 170 3.68 11.88 -6.90
CA SER A 170 5.01 12.41 -7.18
C SER A 170 4.95 13.40 -8.35
N PRO A 171 5.67 14.54 -8.29
CA PRO A 171 5.74 15.50 -9.39
C PRO A 171 6.63 14.98 -10.54
N ASP A 172 7.53 14.05 -10.24
CA ASP A 172 8.48 13.47 -11.20
C ASP A 172 7.89 12.28 -11.97
N SER A 173 6.63 11.89 -11.68
CA SER A 173 5.95 10.86 -12.47
C SER A 173 5.48 11.48 -13.79
N GLU A 174 6.00 10.98 -14.92
CA GLU A 174 5.59 11.43 -16.27
C GLU A 174 4.08 11.31 -16.52
N LYS A 175 3.37 10.50 -15.72
CA LYS A 175 1.92 10.29 -15.81
C LYS A 175 1.30 10.20 -14.42
N PHE A 176 0.61 11.26 -14.02
CA PHE A 176 -0.19 11.29 -12.79
C PHE A 176 -1.29 10.22 -12.81
N ILE A 177 -1.64 9.71 -11.63
CA ILE A 177 -2.79 8.82 -11.47
C ILE A 177 -4.05 9.68 -11.53
N THR A 178 -4.75 9.68 -12.66
CA THR A 178 -5.98 10.48 -12.76
C THR A 178 -7.06 9.93 -11.84
N CYS A 179 -7.91 10.82 -11.31
CA CYS A 179 -9.09 10.45 -10.52
C CYS A 179 -9.99 9.45 -11.27
N CYS A 180 -10.11 9.58 -12.59
CA CYS A 180 -10.90 8.68 -13.42
C CYS A 180 -10.29 7.27 -13.47
N SER A 181 -8.97 7.18 -13.68
CA SER A 181 -8.26 5.89 -13.68
C SER A 181 -8.39 5.19 -12.33
N PHE A 182 -8.20 5.95 -11.24
CA PHE A 182 -8.36 5.43 -9.88
C PHE A 182 -9.79 4.95 -9.61
N ARG A 183 -10.80 5.72 -10.01
CA ARG A 183 -12.22 5.32 -9.90
C ARG A 183 -12.52 4.03 -10.68
N ASN A 184 -11.96 3.86 -11.88
CA ASN A 184 -12.14 2.64 -12.66
C ASN A 184 -11.48 1.42 -11.99
N LEU A 185 -10.28 1.59 -11.43
CA LEU A 185 -9.63 0.54 -10.64
C LEU A 185 -10.48 0.15 -9.43
N LEU A 186 -11.04 1.11 -8.69
CA LEU A 186 -11.90 0.82 -7.55
C LEU A 186 -13.14 0.02 -7.96
N ARG A 187 -13.78 0.37 -9.07
CA ARG A 187 -14.94 -0.39 -9.60
C ARG A 187 -14.58 -1.82 -9.97
N PHE A 188 -13.43 -2.01 -10.63
CA PHE A 188 -12.89 -3.35 -10.90
C PHE A 188 -12.69 -4.15 -9.60
N LEU A 189 -12.10 -3.52 -8.60
CA LEU A 189 -11.83 -4.17 -7.31
C LEU A 189 -13.11 -4.46 -6.52
N MET A 190 -14.13 -3.60 -6.60
CA MET A 190 -15.43 -3.85 -5.98
C MET A 190 -16.10 -5.10 -6.55
N GLU A 191 -16.02 -5.32 -7.86
CA GLU A 191 -16.58 -6.52 -8.50
C GLU A 191 -15.97 -7.81 -7.94
N ILE A 192 -14.67 -7.82 -7.64
CA ILE A 192 -13.95 -9.02 -7.19
C ILE A 192 -13.90 -9.21 -5.67
N THR A 193 -14.16 -8.15 -4.91
CA THR A 193 -14.11 -8.18 -3.43
C THR A 193 -15.50 -8.45 -2.84
N GLY A 194 -16.56 -8.09 -3.56
CA GLY A 194 -17.94 -8.22 -3.07
C GLY A 194 -18.20 -7.35 -1.83
N ASN A 195 -19.26 -7.67 -1.09
CA ASN A 195 -19.78 -6.81 0.00
C ASN A 195 -19.09 -7.03 1.36
N THR A 196 -18.31 -8.10 1.53
CA THR A 196 -17.71 -8.52 2.81
C THR A 196 -16.23 -8.16 2.93
N GLY A 197 -15.65 -7.58 1.88
CA GLY A 197 -14.25 -7.21 1.81
C GLY A 197 -13.82 -6.12 2.79
N THR A 198 -12.60 -6.24 3.29
CA THR A 198 -11.95 -5.19 4.09
C THR A 198 -11.03 -4.35 3.21
N TRP A 199 -11.20 -3.04 3.23
CA TRP A 199 -10.46 -2.10 2.39
C TRP A 199 -9.51 -1.22 3.19
N SER A 200 -8.27 -1.07 2.72
CA SER A 200 -7.28 -0.16 3.26
C SER A 200 -6.71 0.73 2.17
N LEU A 201 -6.56 2.02 2.48
CA LEU A 201 -5.97 3.01 1.57
C LEU A 201 -4.77 3.67 2.25
N CYS A 202 -3.62 3.64 1.59
CA CYS A 202 -2.42 4.37 1.97
C CYS A 202 -2.14 5.43 0.89
N LEU A 203 -2.08 6.70 1.29
CA LEU A 203 -1.73 7.82 0.43
C LEU A 203 -0.34 8.33 0.86
N LYS A 204 0.57 8.42 -0.10
CA LYS A 204 1.96 8.82 0.09
C LYS A 204 2.25 10.06 -0.73
N ASP A 205 2.82 11.06 -0.10
CA ASP A 205 3.14 12.34 -0.72
C ASP A 205 4.63 12.49 -0.96
N LYS A 206 5.01 12.56 -2.24
CA LYS A 206 6.33 12.96 -2.73
C LYS A 206 6.29 14.34 -3.42
N THR A 207 5.19 15.07 -3.31
CA THR A 207 5.04 16.39 -3.94
C THR A 207 5.79 17.47 -3.18
N LYS A 208 6.27 18.49 -3.90
CA LYS A 208 6.94 19.65 -3.28
C LYS A 208 5.97 20.53 -2.47
N GLN A 209 4.68 20.54 -2.84
CA GLN A 209 3.67 21.44 -2.28
C GLN A 209 3.11 21.00 -0.93
N SER A 210 3.34 19.75 -0.51
CA SER A 210 2.71 19.12 0.66
C SER A 210 1.18 18.99 0.52
N GLN A 211 0.53 18.37 1.50
CA GLN A 211 -0.93 18.14 1.51
C GLN A 211 -1.65 19.19 2.37
N GLY A 212 -1.27 20.46 2.20
CA GLY A 212 -1.86 21.60 2.92
C GLY A 212 -3.29 21.91 2.47
N TRP A 213 -3.79 23.10 2.84
CA TRP A 213 -5.12 23.53 2.42
C TRP A 213 -5.14 23.79 0.91
N PHE A 214 -6.07 23.15 0.22
CA PHE A 214 -6.43 23.49 -1.16
C PHE A 214 -7.74 24.26 -1.14
N SER A 215 -7.74 25.47 -1.69
CA SER A 215 -8.97 26.19 -1.97
C SER A 215 -9.82 25.42 -3.01
N PRO A 216 -11.15 25.65 -3.07
CA PRO A 216 -12.00 24.96 -4.05
C PRO A 216 -11.53 25.11 -5.50
N SER A 217 -11.01 26.28 -5.88
CA SER A 217 -10.42 26.53 -7.20
C SER A 217 -9.13 25.75 -7.41
N GLU A 218 -8.22 25.73 -6.43
CA GLU A 218 -6.98 24.95 -6.49
C GLU A 218 -7.25 23.46 -6.59
N LEU A 219 -8.22 22.94 -5.84
CA LEU A 219 -8.53 21.51 -5.85
C LEU A 219 -8.93 21.01 -7.25
N SER A 220 -9.56 21.87 -8.07
CA SER A 220 -9.89 21.51 -9.45
C SER A 220 -8.63 21.25 -10.30
N SER A 221 -7.59 22.07 -10.12
CA SER A 221 -6.30 21.98 -10.81
C SER A 221 -5.39 20.90 -10.23
N TYR A 222 -5.41 20.71 -8.91
CA TYR A 222 -4.50 19.82 -8.17
C TYR A 222 -5.15 18.51 -7.72
N ARG A 223 -6.33 18.16 -8.25
CA ARG A 223 -7.04 16.92 -7.89
C ARG A 223 -6.21 15.64 -8.01
N VAL A 224 -5.25 15.61 -8.94
CA VAL A 224 -4.37 14.45 -9.19
C VAL A 224 -3.17 14.38 -8.24
N THR A 225 -2.97 15.40 -7.41
CA THR A 225 -1.90 15.49 -6.42
C THR A 225 -2.41 15.75 -5.01
N ALA A 226 -3.73 15.79 -4.81
CA ALA A 226 -4.37 16.05 -3.53
C ALA A 226 -4.98 14.78 -2.93
N PHE A 227 -4.56 14.41 -1.72
CA PHE A 227 -5.04 13.23 -1.00
C PHE A 227 -6.56 13.18 -0.89
N ILE A 228 -7.19 14.33 -0.59
CA ILE A 228 -8.63 14.43 -0.40
C ILE A 228 -9.43 14.01 -1.64
N ALA A 229 -8.89 14.21 -2.85
CA ALA A 229 -9.57 13.79 -4.08
C ALA A 229 -9.70 12.27 -4.14
N TYR A 230 -8.64 11.52 -3.80
CA TYR A 230 -8.67 10.05 -3.77
C TYR A 230 -9.60 9.53 -2.67
N VAL A 231 -9.57 10.13 -1.48
CA VAL A 231 -10.47 9.75 -0.38
C VAL A 231 -11.93 9.97 -0.77
N ARG A 232 -12.26 11.13 -1.35
CA ARG A 232 -13.63 11.42 -1.82
C ARG A 232 -14.13 10.41 -2.84
N ILE A 233 -13.30 10.00 -3.80
CA ILE A 233 -13.68 8.97 -4.79
C ILE A 233 -14.02 7.64 -4.11
N VAL A 234 -13.25 7.21 -3.10
CA VAL A 234 -13.53 5.97 -2.36
C VAL A 234 -14.89 6.08 -1.65
N LEU A 235 -15.14 7.20 -0.97
CA LEU A 235 -16.39 7.44 -0.25
C LEU A 235 -17.60 7.59 -1.18
N GLU A 236 -17.44 8.26 -2.33
CA GLU A 236 -18.47 8.39 -3.38
C GLU A 236 -18.91 7.03 -3.94
N LEU A 237 -18.00 6.05 -3.99
CA LEU A 237 -18.32 4.68 -4.41
C LEU A 237 -18.93 3.83 -3.28
N GLY A 238 -19.12 4.40 -2.09
CA GLY A 238 -19.71 3.70 -0.94
C GLY A 238 -18.77 2.69 -0.26
N ILE A 239 -17.46 2.77 -0.54
CA ILE A 239 -16.47 1.85 0.05
C ILE A 239 -16.20 2.28 1.51
N SER A 240 -16.47 1.37 2.46
CA SER A 240 -16.12 1.57 3.87
C SER A 240 -14.65 1.22 4.11
N LEU A 241 -13.85 2.22 4.47
CA LEU A 241 -12.43 2.03 4.77
C LEU A 241 -12.24 1.46 6.17
N HIS A 242 -11.52 0.35 6.27
CA HIS A 242 -11.00 -0.12 7.54
C HIS A 242 -9.83 0.75 7.99
N THR A 243 -8.86 0.99 7.11
CA THR A 243 -7.67 1.79 7.43
C THR A 243 -7.43 2.85 6.38
N LEU A 244 -7.22 4.09 6.83
CA LEU A 244 -6.68 5.18 6.01
C LEU A 244 -5.31 5.57 6.57
N ARG A 245 -4.26 5.49 5.74
CA ARG A 245 -2.89 5.88 6.10
C ARG A 245 -2.46 7.07 5.24
N LEU A 246 -1.96 8.12 5.88
CA LEU A 246 -1.50 9.36 5.23
C LEU A 246 -0.01 9.57 5.56
N VAL A 247 0.84 9.62 4.54
CA VAL A 247 2.31 9.61 4.71
C VAL A 247 2.95 10.73 3.91
N ASP A 248 3.83 11.51 4.54
CA ASP A 248 4.77 12.39 3.83
C ASP A 248 6.11 11.67 3.65
N GLU A 249 6.45 11.32 2.41
CA GLU A 249 7.73 10.65 2.12
C GLU A 249 8.90 11.63 2.03
N LEU A 250 8.63 12.94 1.96
CA LEU A 250 9.63 14.00 2.03
C LEU A 250 9.76 14.60 3.43
N LYS A 251 9.10 13.98 4.41
CA LYS A 251 9.13 14.44 5.80
C LYS A 251 10.54 14.39 6.35
N MET A 252 10.98 15.53 6.87
CA MET A 252 12.21 15.58 7.62
C MET A 252 12.02 14.91 8.98
N SER A 253 13.08 14.32 9.52
CA SER A 253 13.04 13.83 10.90
C SER A 253 12.69 14.97 11.86
N LEU A 254 12.01 14.63 12.97
CA LEU A 254 11.61 15.60 14.00
C LEU A 254 12.78 16.46 14.48
N TYR A 255 13.99 15.88 14.52
CA TYR A 255 15.23 16.57 14.89
C TYR A 255 15.62 17.67 13.89
N MET A 256 15.46 17.40 12.59
CA MET A 256 15.78 18.36 11.53
C MET A 256 14.77 19.50 11.47
N MET A 257 13.52 19.30 11.91
CA MET A 257 12.50 20.35 11.97
C MET A 257 12.87 21.47 12.94
N VAL A 258 13.51 21.15 14.07
CA VAL A 258 13.99 22.15 15.03
C VAL A 258 15.07 23.05 14.39
N MET A 259 15.92 22.45 13.54
CA MET A 259 17.04 23.13 12.90
C MET A 259 16.65 23.85 11.60
N LYS A 260 15.64 23.36 10.87
CA LYS A 260 15.18 23.89 9.58
C LYS A 260 13.70 24.23 9.65
N LYS A 261 13.35 25.51 9.55
CA LYS A 261 11.95 26.04 9.56
C LYS A 261 11.08 25.63 8.35
N ARG A 262 11.42 24.58 7.60
CA ARG A 262 10.60 24.09 6.49
C ARG A 262 9.70 22.97 7.00
N GLN A 263 8.47 23.32 7.36
CA GLN A 263 7.47 22.36 7.79
C GLN A 263 6.53 22.04 6.62
N ARG A 264 6.12 20.77 6.54
CA ARG A 264 5.20 20.26 5.51
C ARG A 264 3.96 19.78 6.23
N PHE A 265 2.84 20.42 5.96
CA PHE A 265 1.64 20.20 6.74
C PHE A 265 0.57 19.45 5.97
N LEU A 266 -0.13 18.59 6.69
CA LEU A 266 -1.38 18.00 6.28
C LEU A 266 -2.53 18.89 6.73
N TYR A 267 -3.46 19.18 5.81
CA TYR A 267 -4.77 19.72 6.14
C TYR A 267 -5.74 18.59 6.51
N MET A 268 -6.32 18.67 7.70
CA MET A 268 -7.22 17.62 8.21
C MET A 268 -8.65 17.83 7.70
N TYR A 269 -9.03 17.10 6.64
CA TYR A 269 -10.39 17.07 6.11
C TYR A 269 -11.31 16.15 6.91
N ASN A 270 -12.59 16.52 7.09
CA ASN A 270 -13.58 15.71 7.81
C ASN A 270 -13.76 14.31 7.24
N GLU A 271 -13.58 14.15 5.93
CA GLU A 271 -13.66 12.88 5.20
C GLU A 271 -12.63 11.86 5.71
N TYR A 272 -11.52 12.28 6.32
CA TYR A 272 -10.53 11.36 6.88
C TYR A 272 -11.06 10.60 8.11
N LYS A 273 -12.14 11.07 8.74
CA LYS A 273 -12.86 10.34 9.82
C LYS A 273 -13.76 9.21 9.29
N GLN A 274 -13.91 9.07 7.96
CA GLN A 274 -14.71 8.02 7.33
C GLN A 274 -13.90 6.73 7.11
N CYS A 275 -13.21 6.28 8.17
CA CYS A 275 -12.50 5.01 8.22
C CYS A 275 -12.54 4.48 9.66
N LYS A 276 -12.23 3.20 9.93
CA LYS A 276 -12.12 2.70 11.32
C LYS A 276 -10.82 3.12 11.99
N ASN A 277 -9.70 3.04 11.25
CA ASN A 277 -8.36 3.34 11.73
C ASN A 277 -7.71 4.43 10.86
N LEU A 278 -7.33 5.55 11.45
CA LEU A 278 -6.61 6.63 10.78
C LEU A 278 -5.15 6.65 11.25
N ILE A 279 -4.21 6.43 10.34
CA ILE A 279 -2.77 6.44 10.62
C ILE A 279 -2.15 7.66 9.93
N ILE A 280 -1.50 8.54 10.70
CA ILE A 280 -0.94 9.80 10.24
C ILE A 280 0.57 9.79 10.45
N CYS A 281 1.30 9.66 9.35
CA CYS A 281 2.75 9.83 9.25
C CYS A 281 3.08 11.16 8.53
N TYR A 282 2.36 12.21 8.89
CA TYR A 282 2.42 13.55 8.32
C TYR A 282 2.33 14.56 9.47
N ASP A 283 3.06 15.68 9.41
CA ASP A 283 2.86 16.75 10.41
C ASP A 283 1.50 17.42 10.22
N ILE A 284 0.78 17.58 11.32
CA ILE A 284 -0.59 18.10 11.35
C ILE A 284 -0.52 19.60 11.59
N GLY A 285 -0.87 20.35 10.54
CA GLY A 285 -0.95 21.80 10.58
C GLY A 285 -2.40 22.25 10.71
N ILE A 286 -2.98 22.64 9.58
CA ILE A 286 -4.30 23.27 9.50
C ILE A 286 -5.41 22.22 9.60
N ILE A 287 -6.50 22.57 10.28
CA ILE A 287 -7.62 21.67 10.53
C ILE A 287 -8.87 22.27 9.90
N ALA A 288 -9.67 21.43 9.23
CA ALA A 288 -10.88 21.92 8.60
C ALA A 288 -11.81 22.56 9.64
N PRO A 289 -12.36 23.75 9.36
CA PRO A 289 -13.28 24.40 10.27
C PRO A 289 -14.47 23.47 10.56
N LEU A 290 -14.91 23.51 11.81
CA LEU A 290 -15.99 22.70 12.32
C LEU A 290 -17.31 23.22 11.74
N PHE A 291 -17.68 22.73 10.57
CA PHE A 291 -19.05 22.83 10.11
C PHE A 291 -19.80 21.65 10.72
N PRO A 292 -20.81 21.86 11.58
CA PRO A 292 -21.64 20.78 12.06
C PRO A 292 -22.28 20.10 10.83
N PRO A 293 -21.93 18.84 10.52
CA PRO A 293 -22.65 18.14 9.48
C PRO A 293 -24.07 17.89 9.98
N VAL A 294 -25.04 17.96 9.07
CA VAL A 294 -26.45 17.60 9.33
C VAL A 294 -26.61 16.17 9.89
N ASN A 295 -25.53 15.36 9.85
CA ASN A 295 -25.52 13.94 10.21
C ASN A 295 -24.20 13.54 10.91
N GLU A 296 -24.01 13.94 12.17
CA GLU A 296 -22.87 13.54 13.02
C GLU A 296 -22.80 12.01 13.28
N LYS A 297 -23.90 11.27 13.03
CA LYS A 297 -24.04 9.83 13.31
C LYS A 297 -23.21 8.88 12.43
N TYR A 298 -22.41 9.38 11.47
CA TYR A 298 -21.82 8.55 10.42
C TYR A 298 -20.29 8.42 10.45
N TYR A 299 -19.59 9.04 11.40
CA TYR A 299 -18.13 8.83 11.50
C TYR A 299 -17.82 7.44 12.04
N GLN A 300 -17.05 6.66 11.26
CA GLN A 300 -16.69 5.28 11.59
C GLN A 300 -15.40 5.17 12.41
N LEU A 301 -14.72 6.29 12.66
CA LEU A 301 -13.40 6.34 13.30
C LEU A 301 -13.43 5.81 14.73
N GLN A 302 -12.59 4.80 14.97
CA GLN A 302 -12.42 4.13 16.25
C GLN A 302 -11.00 4.32 16.80
N GLN A 303 -10.00 4.44 15.93
CA GLN A 303 -8.61 4.57 16.34
C GLN A 303 -7.86 5.57 15.48
N VAL A 304 -7.04 6.40 16.12
CA VAL A 304 -6.11 7.31 15.47
C VAL A 304 -4.71 6.99 15.93
N GLU A 305 -3.77 6.87 14.99
CA GLU A 305 -2.35 6.70 15.27
C GLU A 305 -1.56 7.85 14.66
N ILE A 306 -0.76 8.53 15.48
CA ILE A 306 0.09 9.65 15.09
C ILE A 306 1.53 9.17 15.19
N ILE A 307 2.20 9.02 14.05
CA ILE A 307 3.52 8.38 13.98
C ILE A 307 4.59 9.41 13.66
N SER A 308 5.42 9.68 14.65
CA SER A 308 6.56 10.60 14.57
C SER A 308 6.17 11.97 14.01
N SER A 309 4.97 12.46 14.34
CA SER A 309 4.39 13.67 13.75
C SER A 309 4.17 14.79 14.74
N HIS A 310 4.47 16.00 14.26
CA HIS A 310 4.19 17.24 14.95
C HIS A 310 2.70 17.59 14.81
N VAL A 311 2.11 18.14 15.88
CA VAL A 311 0.71 18.59 15.88
C VAL A 311 0.69 20.03 16.38
N LEU A 312 0.62 20.99 15.47
CA LEU A 312 0.67 22.43 15.80
C LEU A 312 -0.53 22.89 16.62
N TYR A 313 -1.74 22.68 16.11
CA TYR A 313 -2.98 23.14 16.74
C TYR A 313 -3.68 21.98 17.46
N LYS A 314 -3.07 21.53 18.56
CA LYS A 314 -3.52 20.34 19.29
C LYS A 314 -4.97 20.45 19.78
N ASP A 315 -5.37 21.58 20.33
CA ASP A 315 -6.75 21.73 20.84
C ASP A 315 -7.78 21.72 19.71
N GLU A 316 -7.46 22.30 18.56
CA GLU A 316 -8.30 22.18 17.36
C GLU A 316 -8.34 20.74 16.85
N PHE A 317 -7.23 20.00 16.95
CA PHE A 317 -7.17 18.60 16.56
C PHE A 317 -8.02 17.71 17.48
N LEU A 318 -7.96 17.95 18.78
CA LEU A 318 -8.80 17.23 19.74
C LEU A 318 -10.29 17.56 19.54
N LYS A 319 -10.65 18.82 19.24
CA LYS A 319 -12.03 19.20 18.85
C LYS A 319 -12.46 18.54 17.54
N TYR A 320 -11.56 18.43 16.57
CA TYR A 320 -11.82 17.74 15.31
C TYR A 320 -12.11 16.25 15.54
N LEU A 321 -11.34 15.60 16.42
CA LEU A 321 -11.51 14.20 16.79
C LEU A 321 -12.74 13.97 17.67
N SER A 322 -13.13 14.91 18.53
CA SER A 322 -14.30 14.76 19.40
C SER A 322 -15.61 14.66 18.63
N LEU A 323 -15.64 15.11 17.36
CA LEU A 323 -16.78 14.88 16.46
C LEU A 323 -16.95 13.40 16.07
N ALA A 324 -15.92 12.56 16.20
CA ALA A 324 -16.02 11.13 15.98
C ALA A 324 -16.38 10.42 17.29
N SER A 325 -17.67 10.27 17.57
CA SER A 325 -18.19 9.68 18.82
C SER A 325 -17.79 8.23 19.08
N ASN A 326 -17.30 7.52 18.04
CA ASN A 326 -16.90 6.11 18.13
C ASN A 326 -15.41 5.93 18.48
N ILE A 327 -14.65 7.00 18.64
CA ILE A 327 -13.21 6.93 18.89
C ILE A 327 -12.93 6.31 20.27
N LYS A 328 -12.06 5.31 20.31
CA LYS A 328 -11.71 4.55 21.52
C LYS A 328 -10.24 4.69 21.89
N VAL A 329 -9.38 4.95 20.91
CA VAL A 329 -7.93 4.95 21.10
C VAL A 329 -7.30 6.08 20.30
N VAL A 330 -6.47 6.88 20.98
CA VAL A 330 -5.50 7.77 20.35
C VAL A 330 -4.11 7.24 20.69
N ARG A 331 -3.37 6.75 19.68
CA ARG A 331 -2.02 6.24 19.82
C ARG A 331 -1.01 7.27 19.30
N ILE A 332 0.02 7.54 20.09
CA ILE A 332 1.13 8.41 19.71
C ILE A 332 2.39 7.56 19.71
N LEU A 333 3.00 7.44 18.53
CA LEU A 333 4.23 6.71 18.30
C LEU A 333 5.35 7.70 18.07
N LEU A 334 6.39 7.66 18.89
CA LEU A 334 7.53 8.57 18.80
C LEU A 334 8.77 7.84 18.30
N PRO A 335 9.70 8.51 17.58
CA PRO A 335 10.91 7.86 17.11
C PRO A 335 11.73 7.30 18.27
N CYS A 336 12.39 6.16 18.04
CA CYS A 336 13.37 5.61 18.99
C CYS A 336 14.42 6.67 19.36
N HIS A 337 14.78 6.69 20.64
CA HIS A 337 15.68 7.66 21.29
C HIS A 337 15.16 9.10 21.40
N TRP A 338 13.89 9.37 21.06
CA TRP A 338 13.30 10.70 21.27
C TRP A 338 13.38 11.10 22.75
N THR A 339 12.92 10.22 23.64
CA THR A 339 12.88 10.45 25.08
C THR A 339 14.29 10.70 25.65
N GLU A 340 15.27 9.87 25.30
CA GLU A 340 16.67 10.04 25.72
C GLU A 340 17.29 11.36 25.24
N ARG A 341 16.98 11.81 24.03
CA ARG A 341 17.50 13.07 23.49
C ARG A 341 16.82 14.29 24.08
N MET A 342 15.52 14.23 24.32
CA MET A 342 14.77 15.27 25.02
C MET A 342 15.37 15.57 26.39
N GLU A 343 15.77 14.51 27.12
CA GLU A 343 16.43 14.64 28.43
C GLU A 343 17.86 15.21 28.32
N ARG A 344 18.60 14.87 27.26
CA ARG A 344 19.97 15.38 27.02
C ARG A 344 20.02 16.81 26.50
N CYS A 345 19.01 17.24 25.74
CA CYS A 345 18.90 18.62 25.27
C CYS A 345 18.36 19.53 26.38
N ALA A 346 19.25 19.93 27.30
CA ALA A 346 18.96 20.91 28.37
C ALA A 346 18.73 22.36 27.85
N PHE A 347 18.92 22.62 26.55
CA PHE A 347 18.64 23.92 25.94
C PHE A 347 17.20 23.98 25.43
N GLY A 348 16.46 25.03 25.83
CA GLY A 348 15.00 25.22 25.68
C GLY A 348 14.38 25.17 24.28
N TYR A 349 15.03 24.58 23.28
CA TYR A 349 14.51 24.35 21.94
C TYR A 349 13.26 23.46 21.90
N PHE A 350 13.13 22.49 22.82
CA PHE A 350 11.99 21.57 22.87
C PHE A 350 10.97 21.86 23.99
N LEU A 351 11.23 22.88 24.82
CA LEU A 351 10.31 23.31 25.88
C LEU A 351 9.25 24.30 25.37
N ASN A 352 9.31 24.69 24.09
CA ASN A 352 8.30 25.54 23.47
C ASN A 352 6.94 24.80 23.39
N ALA A 353 5.85 25.56 23.54
CA ALA A 353 4.47 25.10 23.42
C ALA A 353 4.22 24.27 22.15
N ASP A 354 4.88 24.63 21.05
CA ASP A 354 4.78 23.93 19.77
C ASP A 354 5.17 22.45 19.89
N PHE A 355 6.22 22.11 20.67
CA PHE A 355 6.73 20.73 20.76
C PHE A 355 6.05 19.91 21.87
N THR A 356 5.06 20.47 22.56
CA THR A 356 4.36 19.79 23.66
C THR A 356 3.68 18.51 23.20
N CYS A 357 3.27 18.37 21.93
CA CYS A 357 2.69 17.14 21.40
C CYS A 357 3.64 15.92 21.48
N PHE A 358 4.94 16.14 21.67
CA PHE A 358 5.91 15.07 21.91
C PHE A 358 6.12 14.75 23.39
N MET A 359 5.43 15.45 24.29
CA MET A 359 5.57 15.34 25.75
C MET A 359 4.35 14.67 26.38
N LYS A 360 4.53 14.02 27.54
CA LYS A 360 3.45 13.30 28.23
C LYS A 360 2.31 14.25 28.64
N TYR A 361 2.66 15.41 29.19
CA TYR A 361 1.69 16.44 29.58
C TYR A 361 1.03 17.14 28.39
N GLY A 362 1.63 17.05 27.20
CA GLY A 362 1.10 17.64 25.98
C GLY A 362 -0.30 17.19 25.65
N TRP A 363 -0.68 15.97 26.02
CA TRP A 363 -1.99 15.40 25.69
C TRP A 363 -2.94 15.34 26.88
N ALA A 364 -2.65 16.05 27.96
CA ALA A 364 -3.47 16.06 29.17
C ALA A 364 -4.91 16.54 28.91
N SER A 365 -5.14 17.41 27.91
CA SER A 365 -6.47 17.88 27.53
C SER A 365 -7.31 16.83 26.79
N LEU A 366 -6.76 15.68 26.40
CA LEU A 366 -7.50 14.65 25.67
C LEU A 366 -8.74 14.17 26.42
N SER A 367 -8.64 13.94 27.73
CA SER A 367 -9.78 13.49 28.54
C SER A 367 -10.89 14.53 28.65
N HIS A 368 -10.59 15.81 28.44
CA HIS A 368 -11.60 16.86 28.40
C HIS A 368 -12.40 16.83 27.10
N TYR A 369 -11.74 16.61 25.96
CA TYR A 369 -12.38 16.59 24.65
C TYR A 369 -13.03 15.23 24.31
N ILE A 370 -12.40 14.14 24.74
CA ILE A 370 -12.76 12.77 24.36
C ILE A 370 -12.64 11.86 25.59
N PRO A 371 -13.54 12.01 26.58
CA PRO A 371 -13.39 11.36 27.90
C PRO A 371 -13.44 9.83 27.86
N HIS A 372 -14.03 9.25 26.82
CA HIS A 372 -14.20 7.81 26.65
C HIS A 372 -13.03 7.14 25.89
N ALA A 373 -12.11 7.92 25.31
CA ALA A 373 -10.97 7.38 24.59
C ALA A 373 -9.75 7.20 25.49
N SER A 374 -9.00 6.12 25.24
CA SER A 374 -7.72 5.85 25.88
C SER A 374 -6.56 6.48 25.11
N LEU A 375 -5.61 7.07 25.82
CA LEU A 375 -4.34 7.54 25.25
C LEU A 375 -3.28 6.44 25.41
N LYS A 376 -2.71 5.99 24.29
CA LYS A 376 -1.56 5.07 24.27
C LYS A 376 -0.34 5.77 23.71
N ARG A 377 0.80 5.66 24.39
CA ARG A 377 2.05 6.24 23.94
C ARG A 377 3.14 5.19 23.99
N GLU A 378 3.82 5.00 22.87
CA GLU A 378 4.87 4.00 22.70
C GLU A 378 6.05 4.66 21.97
N ASP A 379 7.28 4.36 22.41
CA ASP A 379 8.49 4.71 21.68
C ASP A 379 8.76 3.56 20.70
N THR A 380 8.85 3.84 19.40
CA THR A 380 9.00 2.83 18.33
C THR A 380 10.43 2.66 17.90
#